data_AF-A0A3E3E1P0-F1
#
_entry.id   AF-A0A3E3E1P0-F1
#
_cell.length_a   1.000
_cell.length_b   1.000
_cell.length_c   1.000
_cell.angle_alpha   90.00
_cell.angle_beta   90.00
_cell.angle_gamma   90.00
#
_symmetry.space_group_name_H-M   'P 1'
#
loop_
_entity.id
_entity.type
_entity.pdbx_description
1 polymer ?
#
loop_
_entity_poly.entity_id
_entity_poly.type
_entity_poly.pdbx_seq_one_letter_code
_entity_poly.pdbx_strand_id
1 'polypeptide(L)'
;MRDNFIFYRSFYEGAKVLKDSDRLKLYEAIFEYALDNTEPKLKGYPLGMFSMARPQLDANNKRYQDGLKGAEHGKKGGRPKKNKLSGDNEENPIGFLNKTPNENVNDNENDNVNENVNTSDEEAIKLVLDTGEYYSVTNEQIQGWQQSVPLVDVKSELRKMQLWLEGNPKKRKTTKGITRFITGWLVREQNSKEQNSKPITGVEDVPDWYGNTKQTEPTPELLEEIEKMKESMRL
;
A
#
# COMPACT_ATOMS: atom_id res chain seq x y z
N MET A 1 -15.22 21.74 -10.14
CA MET A 1 -16.28 20.72 -10.05
C MET A 1 -15.60 19.38 -9.88
N ARG A 2 -16.20 18.44 -9.12
CA ARG A 2 -15.60 17.14 -8.83
C ARG A 2 -16.25 16.09 -9.72
N ASP A 3 -15.45 15.33 -10.47
CA ASP A 3 -15.98 14.40 -11.48
C ASP A 3 -16.29 13.00 -10.93
N ASN A 4 -15.76 12.65 -9.76
CA ASN A 4 -15.94 11.34 -9.15
C ASN A 4 -15.91 11.43 -7.63
N PHE A 5 -16.56 10.52 -6.93
CA PHE A 5 -16.44 10.36 -5.49
C PHE A 5 -16.47 8.88 -5.10
N ILE A 6 -16.06 8.57 -3.86
CA ILE A 6 -16.04 7.18 -3.37
C ILE A 6 -17.40 6.87 -2.75
N PHE A 7 -18.05 5.85 -3.30
CA PHE A 7 -19.28 5.30 -2.74
C PHE A 7 -18.99 4.00 -1.98
N TYR A 8 -19.25 3.99 -0.68
CA TYR A 8 -18.93 2.85 0.18
C TYR A 8 -20.01 1.77 0.11
N ARG A 9 -19.60 0.51 0.14
CA ARG A 9 -20.50 -0.65 0.14
C ARG A 9 -21.49 -0.63 1.31
N SER A 10 -21.07 -0.13 2.47
CA SER A 10 -21.90 0.06 3.66
C SER A 10 -23.13 0.93 3.38
N PHE A 11 -23.02 1.95 2.51
CA PHE A 11 -24.15 2.80 2.14
C PHE A 11 -25.15 2.04 1.28
N TYR A 12 -24.67 1.21 0.36
CA TYR A 12 -25.52 0.34 -0.46
C TYR A 12 -26.27 -0.68 0.41
N GLU A 13 -25.56 -1.35 1.31
CA GLU A 13 -26.13 -2.36 2.20
C GLU A 13 -27.17 -1.76 3.14
N GLY A 14 -26.87 -0.62 3.78
CA GLY A 14 -27.84 0.08 4.63
C GLY A 14 -29.08 0.56 3.88
N ALA A 15 -28.91 0.97 2.62
CA ALA A 15 -30.00 1.45 1.79
C ALA A 15 -30.93 0.33 1.29
N LYS A 16 -30.50 -0.94 1.25
CA LYS A 16 -31.37 -2.08 0.86
C LYS A 16 -32.55 -2.29 1.81
N VAL A 17 -32.43 -1.86 3.06
CA VAL A 17 -33.46 -2.02 4.08
C VAL A 17 -34.62 -1.01 3.87
N LEU A 18 -34.36 0.08 3.14
CA LEU A 18 -35.35 1.11 2.85
C LEU A 18 -36.24 0.73 1.67
N LYS A 19 -37.47 1.26 1.66
CA LYS A 19 -38.35 1.23 0.48
C LYS A 19 -37.68 1.94 -0.69
N ASP A 20 -37.96 1.49 -1.90
CA ASP A 20 -37.35 2.02 -3.12
C ASP A 20 -37.47 3.55 -3.27
N SER A 21 -38.60 4.13 -2.89
CA SER A 21 -38.83 5.58 -2.92
C SER A 21 -37.91 6.36 -1.98
N ASP A 22 -37.63 5.79 -0.80
CA ASP A 22 -36.80 6.44 0.22
C ASP A 22 -35.31 6.15 0.00
N ARG A 23 -35.00 4.98 -0.57
CA ARG A 23 -33.68 4.64 -1.09
C ARG A 23 -33.24 5.60 -2.20
N LEU A 24 -34.13 5.91 -3.13
CA LEU A 24 -33.84 6.87 -4.20
C LEU A 24 -33.47 8.25 -3.64
N LYS A 25 -34.29 8.77 -2.72
CA LYS A 25 -34.02 10.07 -2.05
C LYS A 25 -32.70 10.07 -1.30
N LEU A 26 -32.33 8.96 -0.65
CA LEU A 26 -31.04 8.83 0.02
C LEU A 26 -29.87 8.88 -0.98
N TYR A 27 -29.98 8.19 -2.12
CA TYR A 27 -28.93 8.19 -3.13
C TYR A 27 -28.78 9.57 -3.80
N GLU A 28 -29.88 10.20 -4.20
CA GLU A 28 -29.87 11.57 -4.73
C GLU A 28 -29.18 12.52 -3.76
N ALA A 29 -29.54 12.46 -2.47
CA ALA A 29 -28.91 13.26 -1.43
C ALA A 29 -27.41 13.00 -1.26
N ILE A 30 -26.97 11.74 -1.32
CA ILE A 30 -25.54 11.40 -1.25
C ILE A 30 -24.80 11.95 -2.48
N PHE A 31 -25.38 11.83 -3.68
CA PHE A 31 -24.75 12.26 -4.92
C PHE A 31 -24.63 13.78 -4.99
N GLU A 32 -25.72 14.50 -4.74
CA GLU A 32 -25.74 15.96 -4.65
C GLU A 32 -24.74 16.47 -3.61
N TYR A 33 -24.71 15.86 -2.42
CA TYR A 33 -23.77 16.25 -1.38
C TYR A 33 -22.31 15.96 -1.73
N ALA A 34 -22.03 14.78 -2.31
CA ALA A 34 -20.67 14.36 -2.60
C ALA A 34 -20.05 15.08 -3.81
N LEU A 35 -20.87 15.42 -4.82
CA LEU A 35 -20.41 16.06 -6.06
C LEU A 35 -20.48 17.59 -5.97
N ASP A 36 -21.60 18.13 -5.49
CA ASP A 36 -21.90 19.56 -5.52
C ASP A 36 -21.82 20.24 -4.15
N ASN A 37 -21.60 19.46 -3.07
CA ASN A 37 -21.60 19.95 -1.68
C ASN A 37 -22.91 20.68 -1.29
N THR A 38 -24.02 20.32 -1.94
CA THR A 38 -25.34 20.88 -1.64
C THR A 38 -26.00 20.09 -0.52
N GLU A 39 -26.40 20.77 0.55
CA GLU A 39 -27.05 20.14 1.70
C GLU A 39 -28.45 19.63 1.32
N PRO A 40 -28.69 18.31 1.34
CA PRO A 40 -29.94 17.74 0.89
C PRO A 40 -31.05 17.93 1.93
N LYS A 41 -32.24 18.33 1.49
CA LYS A 41 -33.40 18.53 2.37
C LYS A 41 -34.20 17.24 2.54
N LEU A 42 -33.66 16.32 3.34
CA LEU A 42 -34.32 15.03 3.65
C LEU A 42 -35.19 15.11 4.91
N LYS A 43 -36.18 14.21 5.00
CA LYS A 43 -37.02 14.00 6.20
C LYS A 43 -37.16 12.51 6.48
N GLY A 44 -37.29 12.13 7.76
CA GLY A 44 -37.54 10.74 8.17
C GLY A 44 -36.31 9.82 8.07
N TYR A 45 -36.51 8.55 7.70
CA TYR A 45 -35.47 7.53 7.66
C TYR A 45 -34.27 7.86 6.73
N PRO A 46 -34.46 8.41 5.52
CA PRO A 46 -33.34 8.83 4.66
C PRO A 46 -32.41 9.85 5.33
N LEU A 47 -32.96 10.78 6.12
CA LEU A 47 -32.16 11.78 6.84
C LEU A 47 -31.26 11.12 7.89
N GLY A 48 -31.79 10.13 8.63
CA GLY A 48 -31.01 9.38 9.62
C GLY A 48 -29.84 8.63 9.01
N MET A 49 -30.10 7.93 7.89
CA MET A 49 -29.05 7.20 7.15
C MET A 49 -28.02 8.15 6.54
N PHE A 50 -28.47 9.28 5.97
CA PHE A 50 -27.58 10.31 5.46
C PHE A 50 -26.70 10.91 6.56
N SER A 51 -27.25 11.17 7.75
CA SER A 51 -26.50 11.67 8.91
C SER A 51 -25.35 10.73 9.31
N MET A 52 -25.53 9.41 9.19
CA MET A 52 -24.48 8.43 9.44
C MET A 52 -23.44 8.38 8.31
N ALA A 53 -23.85 8.60 7.06
CA ALA A 53 -22.96 8.65 5.90
C ALA A 53 -22.16 9.96 5.81
N ARG A 54 -22.74 11.07 6.28
CA ARG A 54 -22.21 12.43 6.17
C ARG A 54 -20.77 12.57 6.68
N PRO A 55 -20.37 12.09 7.88
CA PRO A 55 -18.99 12.21 8.34
C PRO A 55 -17.97 11.57 7.40
N GLN A 56 -18.34 10.49 6.73
CA GLN A 56 -17.46 9.79 5.77
C GLN A 56 -17.33 10.58 4.46
N LEU A 57 -18.43 11.19 4.00
CA LEU A 57 -18.43 12.09 2.84
C LEU A 57 -17.63 13.37 3.13
N ASP A 58 -17.78 13.95 4.33
CA ASP A 58 -17.06 15.13 4.79
C ASP A 58 -15.55 14.89 4.82
N ALA A 59 -15.13 13.76 5.38
CA ALA A 59 -13.72 13.37 5.40
C ALA A 59 -13.16 13.21 3.98
N ASN A 60 -13.94 12.68 3.05
CA ASN A 60 -13.56 12.53 1.65
C ASN A 60 -13.44 13.89 0.96
N ASN A 61 -14.43 14.77 1.12
CA ASN A 61 -14.41 16.12 0.56
C ASN A 61 -13.26 16.95 1.14
N LYS A 62 -13.00 16.86 2.44
CA LYS A 62 -11.84 17.49 3.08
C LYS A 62 -10.53 17.03 2.46
N ARG A 63 -10.34 15.71 2.29
CA ARG A 63 -9.15 15.16 1.63
C ARG A 63 -8.99 15.64 0.19
N TYR A 64 -10.09 15.77 -0.55
CA TYR A 64 -10.06 16.32 -1.90
C TYR A 64 -9.62 17.80 -1.91
N GLN A 65 -10.20 18.63 -1.04
CA GLN A 65 -9.81 20.04 -0.89
C GLN A 65 -8.35 20.21 -0.45
N ASP A 66 -7.91 19.40 0.51
CA ASP A 66 -6.52 19.36 0.97
C ASP A 66 -5.59 18.90 -0.17
N GLY A 67 -6.05 17.99 -1.03
CA GLY A 67 -5.35 17.56 -2.23
C GLY A 67 -5.20 18.66 -3.27
N LEU A 68 -6.22 19.50 -3.49
CA LEU A 68 -6.14 20.66 -4.38
C LEU A 68 -5.12 21.69 -3.87
N LYS A 69 -5.16 22.02 -2.58
CA LYS A 69 -4.15 22.88 -1.94
C LYS A 69 -2.75 22.25 -2.02
N GLY A 70 -2.64 20.95 -1.79
CA GLY A 70 -1.41 20.19 -1.93
C GLY A 70 -0.86 20.19 -3.37
N ALA A 71 -1.72 20.23 -4.39
CA ALA A 71 -1.29 20.37 -5.77
C ALA A 71 -0.75 21.78 -6.08
N GLU A 72 -1.38 22.82 -5.55
CA GLU A 72 -0.91 24.20 -5.68
C GLU A 72 0.43 24.44 -4.97
N HIS A 73 0.56 23.95 -3.73
CA HIS A 73 1.82 24.00 -2.99
C HIS A 73 2.86 23.01 -3.52
N GLY A 74 2.44 21.89 -4.11
CA GLY A 74 3.30 20.92 -4.79
C GLY A 74 3.97 21.52 -6.03
N LYS A 75 3.29 22.42 -6.76
CA LYS A 75 3.89 23.23 -7.84
C LYS A 75 4.99 24.16 -7.34
N LYS A 76 4.87 24.67 -6.10
CA LYS A 76 5.91 25.47 -5.42
C LYS A 76 7.05 24.62 -4.83
N GLY A 77 6.98 23.29 -4.99
CA GLY A 77 7.94 22.33 -4.46
C GLY A 77 7.46 21.68 -3.17
N GLY A 78 7.66 20.36 -3.03
CA GLY A 78 7.51 19.66 -1.76
C GLY A 78 8.59 20.07 -0.74
N ARG A 79 8.57 19.43 0.45
CA ARG A 79 9.48 19.62 1.60
C ARG A 79 10.71 20.49 1.26
N PRO A 80 10.87 21.69 1.87
CA PRO A 80 11.97 22.58 1.54
C PRO A 80 13.28 21.81 1.58
N LYS A 81 14.10 21.95 0.53
CA LYS A 81 15.45 21.39 0.53
C LYS A 81 16.13 21.92 1.78
N LYS A 82 16.62 21.02 2.64
CA LYS A 82 17.36 21.38 3.84
C LYS A 82 18.70 21.99 3.40
N ASN A 83 18.68 23.25 2.98
CA ASN A 83 19.90 24.04 2.85
C ASN A 83 20.39 24.27 4.29
N LYS A 84 21.56 23.71 4.58
CA LYS A 84 22.34 24.14 5.74
C LYS A 84 22.80 25.57 5.42
N LEU A 85 21.99 26.57 5.77
CA LEU A 85 22.39 27.96 6.02
C LEU A 85 21.14 28.72 6.44
N SER A 86 21.21 29.25 7.65
CA SER A 86 20.21 30.08 8.32
C SER A 86 19.88 31.33 7.51
N GLY A 87 18.62 31.75 7.59
CA GLY A 87 18.11 32.99 7.04
C GLY A 87 16.60 32.97 7.13
N ASP A 88 16.07 33.58 8.18
CA ASP A 88 14.64 33.77 8.38
C ASP A 88 14.08 34.55 7.18
N ASN A 89 13.36 33.86 6.30
CA ASN A 89 12.51 34.49 5.31
C ASN A 89 11.10 34.56 5.90
N GLU A 90 10.64 35.78 6.17
CA GLU A 90 9.36 36.16 6.80
C GLU A 90 8.09 35.80 6.00
N GLU A 91 8.14 34.97 4.97
CA GLU A 91 6.97 34.69 4.10
C GLU A 91 6.28 33.34 4.33
N ASN A 92 6.66 32.56 5.35
CA ASN A 92 5.90 31.36 5.72
C ASN A 92 4.89 31.70 6.84
N PRO A 93 3.59 31.38 6.69
CA PRO A 93 2.64 31.60 7.77
C PRO A 93 3.00 30.70 8.95
N ILE A 94 3.41 31.31 10.05
CA ILE A 94 3.48 30.68 11.36
C ILE A 94 2.04 30.49 11.84
N GLY A 95 1.58 29.24 11.95
CA GLY A 95 0.31 28.91 12.59
C GLY A 95 0.02 27.40 12.49
N PHE A 96 -0.40 26.68 13.51
CA PHE A 96 -0.89 27.02 14.85
C PHE A 96 -0.35 25.98 15.83
N LEU A 97 0.13 26.44 16.99
CA LEU A 97 0.39 25.62 18.15
C LEU A 97 -0.95 25.31 18.82
N ASN A 98 -1.31 24.03 18.96
CA ASN A 98 -2.22 23.58 20.02
C ASN A 98 -1.60 22.33 20.65
N LYS A 99 -1.05 22.52 21.85
CA LYS A 99 -0.52 21.46 22.72
C LYS A 99 -1.56 20.35 22.90
N THR A 100 -1.12 19.12 22.80
CA THR A 100 -1.49 18.09 23.78
C THR A 100 -0.18 17.60 24.41
N PRO A 101 -0.08 17.52 25.75
CA PRO A 101 1.14 17.12 26.43
C PRO A 101 1.24 15.59 26.46
N ASN A 102 2.37 15.06 26.03
CA ASN A 102 2.86 13.84 26.66
C ASN A 102 4.39 13.95 26.75
N GLU A 103 4.86 14.29 27.94
CA GLU A 103 6.25 14.10 28.34
C GLU A 103 6.57 12.61 28.20
N ASN A 104 7.50 12.29 27.32
CA ASN A 104 8.50 11.30 27.68
C ASN A 104 9.83 11.79 27.12
N VAL A 105 10.54 12.51 27.98
CA VAL A 105 11.94 12.87 27.81
C VAL A 105 12.72 11.57 27.83
N ASN A 106 13.35 11.24 26.70
CA ASN A 106 14.59 10.48 26.77
C ASN A 106 15.56 11.12 25.80
N ASP A 107 16.27 12.12 26.32
CA ASP A 107 17.53 12.57 25.75
C ASP A 107 18.48 11.37 25.74
N ASN A 108 18.85 10.93 24.54
CA ASN A 108 20.13 10.27 24.39
C ASN A 108 20.76 10.75 23.10
N GLU A 109 21.57 11.80 23.25
CA GLU A 109 22.61 12.13 22.30
C GLU A 109 23.52 10.91 22.18
N ASN A 110 23.59 10.35 20.97
CA ASN A 110 24.72 9.51 20.63
C ASN A 110 25.20 9.92 19.24
N ASP A 111 26.16 10.84 19.25
CA ASP A 111 27.09 11.03 18.16
C ASP A 111 27.79 9.69 17.89
N ASN A 112 27.44 9.06 16.78
CA ASN A 112 28.28 8.01 16.23
C ASN A 112 28.59 8.32 14.77
N VAL A 113 29.65 9.09 14.62
CA VAL A 113 30.47 9.13 13.40
C VAL A 113 31.14 7.77 13.31
N ASN A 114 30.68 6.93 12.38
CA ASN A 114 31.44 5.75 11.99
C ASN A 114 31.82 5.87 10.51
N GLU A 115 32.91 6.60 10.28
CA GLU A 115 33.82 6.28 9.18
C GLU A 115 34.43 4.92 9.50
N ASN A 116 33.97 3.87 8.81
CA ASN A 116 34.74 2.65 8.71
C ASN A 116 35.01 2.35 7.24
N VAL A 117 36.14 2.89 6.78
CA VAL A 117 36.87 2.38 5.62
C VAL A 117 37.49 1.06 6.05
N ASN A 118 36.84 -0.06 5.71
CA ASN A 118 37.49 -1.37 5.74
C ASN A 118 37.49 -1.95 4.33
N THR A 119 38.64 -1.77 3.69
CA THR A 119 39.14 -2.54 2.55
C THR A 119 39.24 -4.01 2.93
N SER A 120 38.31 -4.82 2.43
CA SER A 120 38.50 -6.27 2.30
C SER A 120 37.78 -6.70 1.02
N ASP A 121 38.58 -6.99 0.02
CA ASP A 121 38.20 -7.37 -1.34
C ASP A 121 37.58 -8.77 -1.38
N GLU A 122 36.32 -8.96 -0.98
CA GLU A 122 35.56 -10.16 -1.37
C GLU A 122 34.07 -9.85 -1.60
N GLU A 123 33.66 -9.83 -2.88
CA GLU A 123 32.29 -9.82 -3.42
C GLU A 123 31.27 -8.82 -2.82
N ALA A 124 31.69 -7.62 -2.46
CA ALA A 124 30.75 -6.58 -2.03
C ALA A 124 29.82 -6.15 -3.19
N ILE A 125 28.52 -6.44 -3.08
CA ILE A 125 27.52 -5.92 -4.02
C ILE A 125 27.39 -4.41 -3.77
N LYS A 126 27.62 -3.62 -4.83
CA LYS A 126 27.63 -2.15 -4.78
C LYS A 126 26.30 -1.60 -5.27
N LEU A 127 25.59 -0.87 -4.41
CA LEU A 127 24.33 -0.21 -4.74
C LEU A 127 24.55 1.29 -4.95
N VAL A 128 24.08 1.84 -6.07
CA VAL A 128 24.26 3.27 -6.40
C VAL A 128 23.36 4.15 -5.53
N LEU A 129 23.96 5.13 -4.86
CA LEU A 129 23.29 6.12 -4.04
C LEU A 129 22.91 7.37 -4.84
N ASP A 130 22.03 8.20 -4.26
CA ASP A 130 21.62 9.48 -4.83
C ASP A 130 22.80 10.47 -5.00
N THR A 131 23.82 10.36 -4.14
CA THR A 131 25.06 11.15 -4.22
C THR A 131 25.99 10.71 -5.35
N GLY A 132 25.70 9.59 -6.02
CA GLY A 132 26.58 8.94 -6.99
C GLY A 132 27.64 8.04 -6.35
N GLU A 133 27.69 7.99 -5.02
CA GLU A 133 28.53 7.06 -4.26
C GLU A 133 27.91 5.65 -4.26
N TYR A 134 28.71 4.67 -3.83
CA TYR A 134 28.27 3.29 -3.74
C TYR A 134 28.11 2.88 -2.28
N TYR A 135 26.99 2.22 -1.98
CA TYR A 135 26.83 1.48 -0.74
C TYR A 135 27.35 0.05 -0.95
N SER A 136 28.43 -0.30 -0.28
CA SER A 136 28.97 -1.66 -0.27
C SER A 136 28.25 -2.50 0.77
N VAL A 137 27.53 -3.52 0.32
CA VAL A 137 26.95 -4.53 1.21
C VAL A 137 28.04 -5.55 1.54
N THR A 138 28.30 -5.79 2.82
CA THR A 138 29.29 -6.78 3.27
C THR A 138 28.70 -8.19 3.33
N ASN A 139 29.55 -9.21 3.24
CA ASN A 139 29.10 -10.61 3.34
C ASN A 139 28.42 -10.92 4.69
N GLU A 140 28.85 -10.29 5.78
CA GLU A 140 28.21 -10.41 7.10
C GLU A 140 26.75 -9.92 7.08
N GLN A 141 26.49 -8.80 6.40
CA GLN A 141 25.14 -8.27 6.25
C GLN A 141 24.25 -9.19 5.41
N ILE A 142 24.80 -9.76 4.33
CA ILE A 142 24.10 -10.74 3.49
C ILE A 142 23.72 -11.96 4.33
N GLN A 143 24.64 -12.48 5.15
CA GLN A 143 24.37 -13.61 6.03
C GLN A 143 23.30 -13.28 7.08
N GLY A 144 23.38 -12.11 7.72
CA GLY A 144 22.38 -11.68 8.70
C GLY A 144 20.98 -11.56 8.09
N TRP A 145 20.88 -11.04 6.86
CA TRP A 145 19.60 -11.01 6.15
C TRP A 145 19.14 -12.40 5.72
N GLN A 146 20.05 -13.26 5.26
CA GLN A 146 19.71 -14.63 4.85
C GLN A 146 19.13 -15.46 6.01
N GLN A 147 19.63 -15.26 7.24
CA GLN A 147 19.06 -15.87 8.45
C GLN A 147 17.64 -15.38 8.73
N SER A 148 17.34 -14.11 8.42
CA SER A 148 16.03 -13.49 8.67
C SER A 148 15.00 -13.83 7.58
N VAL A 149 15.43 -14.04 6.34
CA VAL A 149 14.56 -14.37 5.19
C VAL A 149 15.00 -15.68 4.51
N PRO A 150 14.77 -16.85 5.14
CA PRO A 150 15.32 -18.12 4.67
C PRO A 150 14.77 -18.60 3.32
N LEU A 151 13.60 -18.10 2.87
CA LEU A 151 13.01 -18.50 1.58
C LEU A 151 13.53 -17.68 0.39
N VAL A 152 14.24 -16.59 0.66
CA VAL A 152 14.71 -15.63 -0.35
C VAL A 152 16.21 -15.79 -0.54
N ASP A 153 16.67 -15.80 -1.80
CA ASP A 153 18.10 -15.73 -2.11
C ASP A 153 18.54 -14.27 -2.11
N VAL A 154 19.12 -13.82 -1.00
CA VAL A 154 19.48 -12.41 -0.77
C VAL A 154 20.46 -11.89 -1.82
N LYS A 155 21.43 -12.69 -2.29
CA LYS A 155 22.42 -12.24 -3.30
C LYS A 155 21.74 -11.93 -4.63
N SER A 156 20.81 -12.77 -5.07
CA SER A 156 20.06 -12.54 -6.31
C SER A 156 19.16 -11.31 -6.21
N GLU A 157 18.48 -11.10 -5.07
CA GLU A 157 17.61 -9.95 -4.84
C GLU A 157 18.39 -8.65 -4.79
N LEU A 158 19.59 -8.64 -4.19
CA LEU A 158 20.46 -7.47 -4.19
C LEU A 158 20.88 -7.03 -5.61
N ARG A 159 21.09 -7.98 -6.53
CA ARG A 159 21.34 -7.65 -7.96
C ARG A 159 20.11 -7.05 -8.63
N LYS A 160 18.91 -7.54 -8.33
CA LYS A 160 17.65 -6.94 -8.83
C LYS A 160 17.47 -5.53 -8.29
N MET A 161 17.79 -5.30 -7.02
CA MET A 161 17.80 -3.96 -6.41
C MET A 161 18.79 -3.03 -7.11
N GLN A 162 20.00 -3.52 -7.44
CA GLN A 162 20.98 -2.75 -8.21
C GLN A 162 20.43 -2.32 -9.56
N LEU A 163 19.89 -3.27 -10.34
CA LEU A 163 19.26 -2.99 -11.64
C LEU A 163 18.13 -1.96 -11.52
N TRP A 164 17.32 -2.05 -10.47
CA TRP A 164 16.24 -1.10 -10.21
C TRP A 164 16.74 0.32 -9.94
N LEU A 165 17.84 0.46 -9.19
CA LEU A 165 18.48 1.75 -8.89
C LEU A 165 19.16 2.36 -10.12
N GLU A 166 19.74 1.52 -11.00
CA GLU A 166 20.29 1.93 -12.29
C GLU A 166 19.18 2.46 -13.22
N GLY A 167 18.06 1.71 -13.33
CA GLY A 167 16.92 2.09 -14.15
C GLY A 167 16.09 3.27 -13.61
N ASN A 168 16.23 3.62 -12.32
CA ASN A 168 15.50 4.73 -11.70
C ASN A 168 16.43 5.77 -11.03
N PRO A 169 17.19 6.58 -11.80
CA PRO A 169 18.15 7.54 -11.24
C PRO A 169 17.53 8.53 -10.24
N LYS A 170 16.32 9.03 -10.54
CA LYS A 170 15.58 9.97 -9.66
C LYS A 170 15.03 9.34 -8.38
N LYS A 171 15.05 8.01 -8.25
CA LYS A 171 14.52 7.26 -7.09
C LYS A 171 15.64 6.56 -6.30
N ARG A 172 16.89 6.88 -6.59
CA ARG A 172 18.03 6.38 -5.83
C ARG A 172 17.88 6.74 -4.36
N LYS A 173 18.40 5.88 -3.49
CA LYS A 173 18.26 6.04 -2.05
C LYS A 173 19.43 6.84 -1.51
N THR A 174 19.19 7.52 -0.39
CA THR A 174 20.23 8.14 0.41
C THR A 174 20.94 7.08 1.25
N THR A 175 22.14 7.39 1.77
CA THR A 175 22.91 6.50 2.66
C THR A 175 22.09 6.00 3.85
N LYS A 176 21.25 6.87 4.43
CA LYS A 176 20.34 6.51 5.55
C LYS A 176 19.12 5.69 5.10
N GLY A 177 18.70 5.83 3.85
CA GLY A 177 17.49 5.20 3.31
C GLY A 177 17.73 3.84 2.66
N ILE A 178 18.97 3.53 2.27
CA ILE A 178 19.29 2.31 1.52
C ILE A 178 19.05 1.05 2.36
N THR A 179 19.41 1.05 3.65
CA THR A 179 19.17 -0.10 4.54
C THR A 179 17.68 -0.41 4.69
N ARG A 180 16.83 0.61 4.84
CA ARG A 180 15.36 0.44 4.88
C ARG A 180 14.79 -0.06 3.56
N PHE A 181 15.38 0.36 2.45
CA PHE A 181 14.99 -0.12 1.13
C PHE A 181 15.30 -1.60 0.97
N ILE A 182 16.51 -2.04 1.34
CA ILE A 182 16.91 -3.45 1.27
C ILE A 182 16.04 -4.32 2.17
N THR A 183 15.91 -3.98 3.45
CA THR A 183 15.12 -4.79 4.39
C THR A 183 13.64 -4.84 4.01
N GLY A 184 13.07 -3.72 3.57
CA GLY A 184 11.68 -3.68 3.08
C GLY A 184 11.46 -4.50 1.81
N TRP A 185 12.44 -4.53 0.90
CA TRP A 185 12.38 -5.37 -0.30
C TRP A 185 12.42 -6.86 0.07
N LEU A 186 13.38 -7.27 0.90
CA LEU A 186 13.54 -8.67 1.29
C LEU A 186 12.33 -9.23 2.04
N VAL A 187 11.74 -8.46 2.96
CA VAL A 187 10.51 -8.86 3.68
C VAL A 187 9.34 -9.02 2.72
N ARG A 188 9.21 -8.13 1.73
CA ARG A 188 8.14 -8.22 0.72
C ARG A 188 8.29 -9.46 -0.16
N GLU A 189 9.52 -9.78 -0.58
CA GLU A 189 9.79 -10.98 -1.38
C GLU A 189 9.53 -12.27 -0.57
N GLN A 190 9.92 -12.30 0.70
CA GLN A 190 9.62 -13.41 1.61
C GLN A 190 8.11 -13.65 1.71
N ASN A 191 7.32 -12.61 2.01
CA ASN A 191 5.86 -12.72 2.09
C ASN A 191 5.25 -13.19 0.77
N SER A 192 5.78 -12.75 -0.37
CA SER A 192 5.27 -13.15 -1.68
C SER A 192 5.52 -14.64 -1.95
N LYS A 193 6.69 -15.15 -1.56
CA LYS A 193 6.99 -16.59 -1.64
C LYS A 193 6.13 -17.42 -0.69
N GLU A 194 5.89 -16.94 0.54
CA GLU A 194 5.01 -17.61 1.50
C GLU A 194 3.57 -17.77 0.99
N GLN A 195 3.05 -16.77 0.29
CA GLN A 195 1.71 -16.87 -0.32
C GLN A 195 1.68 -17.88 -1.47
N ASN A 196 2.73 -17.94 -2.28
CA ASN A 196 2.84 -18.91 -3.39
C ASN A 196 3.15 -20.33 -2.92
N SER A 197 3.76 -20.50 -1.75
CA SER A 197 4.10 -21.82 -1.17
C SER A 197 3.01 -22.41 -0.30
N LYS A 198 1.95 -21.65 0.03
CA LYS A 198 0.80 -22.24 0.70
C LYS A 198 0.18 -23.27 -0.24
N PRO A 199 0.04 -24.54 0.19
CA PRO A 199 -0.71 -25.49 -0.60
C PRO A 199 -2.10 -24.89 -0.82
N ILE A 200 -2.67 -25.10 -2.01
CA ILE A 200 -4.08 -24.82 -2.29
C ILE A 200 -4.88 -25.81 -1.44
N THR A 201 -4.93 -25.60 -0.12
CA THR A 201 -5.87 -26.23 0.80
C THR A 201 -7.08 -25.32 0.89
N GLY A 202 -7.58 -24.91 -0.27
CA GLY A 202 -8.98 -24.57 -0.43
C GLY A 202 -9.57 -25.80 -1.10
N VAL A 203 -10.28 -26.63 -0.34
CA VAL A 203 -11.54 -27.10 -0.93
C VAL A 203 -12.24 -25.79 -1.24
N GLU A 204 -12.25 -25.39 -2.51
CA GLU A 204 -13.05 -24.24 -2.93
C GLU A 204 -14.45 -24.55 -2.38
N ASP A 205 -14.93 -23.76 -1.42
CA ASP A 205 -16.32 -23.84 -0.99
C ASP A 205 -17.13 -23.62 -2.25
N VAL A 206 -17.57 -24.73 -2.84
CA VAL A 206 -18.21 -24.73 -4.13
C VAL A 206 -19.42 -23.81 -3.94
N PRO A 207 -19.49 -22.68 -4.67
CA PRO A 207 -20.50 -21.67 -4.39
C PRO A 207 -21.88 -22.30 -4.32
N ASP A 208 -22.75 -21.88 -3.39
CA ASP A 208 -24.05 -22.52 -3.09
C ASP A 208 -24.91 -22.82 -4.35
N TRP A 209 -24.71 -22.08 -5.45
CA TRP A 209 -25.38 -22.31 -6.72
C TRP A 209 -24.97 -23.59 -7.47
N TYR A 210 -23.84 -24.21 -7.10
CA TYR A 210 -23.32 -25.45 -7.69
C TYR A 210 -23.86 -26.71 -6.97
N GLY A 211 -24.41 -26.56 -5.77
CA GLY A 211 -24.86 -27.66 -4.91
C GLY A 211 -26.17 -28.36 -5.33
N ASN A 212 -26.66 -28.18 -6.56
CA ASN A 212 -27.96 -28.74 -6.94
C ASN A 212 -28.12 -29.16 -8.41
N THR A 213 -27.03 -29.46 -9.11
CA THR A 213 -27.11 -30.27 -10.32
C THR A 213 -26.97 -31.72 -9.92
N LYS A 214 -28.02 -32.54 -10.09
CA LYS A 214 -28.03 -34.00 -9.85
C LYS A 214 -27.05 -34.80 -10.76
N GLN A 215 -26.00 -34.17 -11.27
CA GLN A 215 -24.89 -34.79 -11.97
C GLN A 215 -23.71 -34.85 -11.01
N THR A 216 -23.74 -35.81 -10.08
CA THR A 216 -22.61 -36.11 -9.20
C THR A 216 -21.98 -37.47 -9.48
N GLU A 217 -22.40 -38.15 -10.55
CA GLU A 217 -21.69 -39.31 -11.07
C GLU A 217 -21.19 -38.97 -12.48
N PRO A 218 -19.87 -39.03 -12.72
CA PRO A 218 -19.33 -38.84 -14.07
C PRO A 218 -19.99 -39.89 -14.98
N THR A 219 -20.43 -39.46 -16.17
CA THR A 219 -21.00 -40.37 -17.15
C THR A 219 -20.01 -41.52 -17.42
N PRO A 220 -20.48 -42.77 -17.59
CA PRO A 220 -19.59 -43.91 -17.84
C PRO A 220 -18.59 -43.67 -18.98
N GLU A 221 -19.01 -42.91 -20.00
CA GLU A 221 -18.15 -42.48 -21.12
C GLU A 221 -16.97 -41.60 -20.68
N LEU A 222 -17.17 -40.65 -19.76
CA LEU A 222 -16.10 -39.80 -19.23
C LEU A 222 -15.11 -40.60 -18.39
N LEU A 223 -15.56 -41.64 -17.69
CA LEU A 223 -14.68 -42.52 -16.92
C LEU A 223 -13.77 -43.34 -17.85
N GLU A 224 -14.31 -43.92 -18.92
CA GLU A 224 -13.51 -44.63 -19.94
C GLU A 224 -12.49 -43.70 -20.63
N GLU A 225 -12.87 -42.46 -20.90
CA GLU A 225 -11.99 -41.48 -21.55
C GLU A 225 -10.83 -41.06 -20.62
N ILE A 226 -11.11 -40.85 -19.33
CA ILE A 226 -10.10 -40.58 -18.31
C ILE A 226 -9.16 -41.78 -18.15
N GLU A 227 -9.67 -43.01 -18.22
CA GLU A 227 -8.87 -44.23 -18.07
C GLU A 227 -7.94 -44.44 -19.27
N LYS A 228 -8.43 -44.23 -20.50
CA LYS A 228 -7.61 -44.21 -21.73
C LYS A 228 -6.52 -43.13 -21.67
N MET A 229 -6.86 -41.93 -21.20
CA MET A 229 -5.86 -40.87 -21.02
C MET A 229 -4.80 -41.28 -20.00
N LYS A 230 -5.18 -41.87 -18.87
CA LYS A 230 -4.22 -42.34 -17.86
C LYS A 230 -3.33 -43.47 -18.36
N GLU A 231 -3.83 -44.39 -19.18
CA GLU A 231 -3.02 -45.43 -19.83
C GLU A 231 -2.04 -44.84 -20.85
N SER A 232 -2.48 -43.85 -21.65
CA SER A 232 -1.60 -43.17 -22.61
C SER A 232 -0.45 -42.40 -21.96
N MET A 233 -0.63 -41.94 -20.73
CA MET A 233 0.41 -41.24 -19.95
C MET A 233 1.33 -42.19 -19.17
N ARG A 234 1.04 -43.49 -19.13
CA ARG A 234 1.86 -44.51 -18.46
C ARG A 234 2.81 -45.26 -19.40
N LEU A 235 2.70 -45.03 -20.71
CA LEU A 235 3.65 -45.50 -21.76
C LEU A 235 4.72 -44.44 -22.02
#